data_AF-A0A3P6RPB0-F1
#
_entry.id   AF-A0A3P6RPB0-F1
#
_cell.length_a   1.000
_cell.length_b   1.000
_cell.length_c   1.000
_cell.angle_alpha   90.00
_cell.angle_beta   90.00
_cell.angle_gamma   90.00
#
_symmetry.space_group_name_H-M   'P 1'
#
loop_
_entity.id
_entity.type
_entity.pdbx_description
1 polymer ?
#
loop_
_entity_poly.entity_id
_entity_poly.type
_entity_poly.pdbx_seq_one_letter_code
_entity_poly.pdbx_strand_id
1 'polypeptide(L)'
;MSNSSANIRRLIGFFKKQLQKICSEATDSVREYDISPTAPRLEVLNDDAIETFRLELTTIRSNLLKAYAKITKLDEEWNTLQQVNPEEQQVLAEYIKKYGDYHDSIADAVKQLEVLDVLLNSIDQEFARRHLPASSISSETHTPDEDQLWNRGTLHTSAIPQTSDASLLNFVDASILSKLELPTFDGNLLDYPEFQSRFATLVGNKLQLDDTTKFSLLKLCLRGKALHASSRVYP
;
A
#
# COMPACT_ATOMS: atom_id res chain seq x y z
N MET A 1 17.63 -5.79 -24.98
CA MET A 1 16.61 -6.16 -23.96
C MET A 1 17.21 -6.58 -22.61
N SER A 2 18.50 -6.93 -22.54
CA SER A 2 19.17 -7.52 -21.37
C SER A 2 19.30 -6.62 -20.13
N ASN A 3 19.34 -5.28 -20.29
CA ASN A 3 19.46 -4.36 -19.15
C ASN A 3 18.17 -4.25 -18.30
N SER A 4 17.00 -4.50 -18.89
CA SER A 4 15.72 -4.41 -18.17
C SER A 4 15.53 -5.61 -17.23
N SER A 5 15.75 -6.83 -17.74
CA SER A 5 15.67 -8.06 -16.93
C SER A 5 16.69 -8.09 -15.79
N ALA A 6 17.94 -7.69 -16.04
CA ALA A 6 18.95 -7.61 -14.98
C ALA A 6 18.58 -6.63 -13.87
N ASN A 7 17.98 -5.49 -14.22
CA ASN A 7 17.51 -4.51 -13.25
C ASN A 7 16.33 -5.05 -12.42
N ILE A 8 15.35 -5.66 -13.07
CA ILE A 8 14.19 -6.27 -12.39
C ILE A 8 14.65 -7.30 -11.37
N ARG A 9 15.54 -8.22 -11.75
CA ARG A 9 16.10 -9.24 -10.86
C ARG A 9 16.83 -8.66 -9.63
N ARG A 10 17.57 -7.57 -9.84
CA ARG A 10 18.26 -6.87 -8.75
C ARG A 10 17.27 -6.24 -7.78
N LEU A 11 16.22 -5.59 -8.29
CA LEU A 11 15.18 -4.97 -7.48
C LEU A 11 14.34 -6.03 -6.74
N ILE A 12 14.00 -7.14 -7.37
CA ILE A 12 13.35 -8.29 -6.71
C ILE A 12 14.22 -8.77 -5.54
N GLY A 13 15.52 -8.93 -5.75
CA GLY A 13 16.44 -9.35 -4.68
C GLY A 13 16.51 -8.34 -3.52
N PHE A 14 16.40 -7.04 -3.82
CA PHE A 14 16.34 -5.99 -2.81
C PHE A 14 15.03 -6.04 -2.02
N PHE A 15 13.89 -6.05 -2.71
CA PHE A 15 12.58 -6.06 -2.04
C PHE A 15 12.30 -7.38 -1.32
N LYS A 16 12.81 -8.52 -1.80
CA LYS A 16 12.79 -9.79 -1.08
C LYS A 16 13.40 -9.65 0.32
N LYS A 17 14.59 -9.06 0.40
CA LYS A 17 15.27 -8.82 1.69
C LYS A 17 14.52 -7.82 2.56
N GLN A 18 13.92 -6.79 1.96
CA GLN A 18 13.09 -5.83 2.70
C GLN A 18 11.85 -6.50 3.28
N LEU A 19 11.13 -7.35 2.52
CA LEU A 19 10.00 -8.12 3.04
C LEU A 19 10.42 -8.97 4.23
N GLN A 20 11.50 -9.75 4.09
CA GLN A 20 12.00 -10.61 5.18
C GLN A 20 12.35 -9.80 6.44
N LYS A 21 12.99 -8.64 6.27
CA LYS A 21 13.32 -7.73 7.37
C LYS A 21 12.05 -7.24 8.07
N ILE A 22 11.09 -6.70 7.33
CA ILE A 22 9.87 -6.11 7.90
C ILE A 22 8.98 -7.18 8.55
N CYS A 23 8.90 -8.40 7.98
CA CYS A 23 8.20 -9.50 8.63
C CYS A 23 8.87 -9.92 9.95
N SER A 24 10.20 -9.89 10.00
CA SER A 24 10.95 -10.14 11.24
C SER A 24 10.67 -9.05 12.28
N GLU A 25 10.68 -7.78 11.86
CA GLU A 25 10.34 -6.62 12.69
C GLU A 25 8.92 -6.73 13.26
N ALA A 26 7.94 -7.14 12.44
CA ALA A 26 6.58 -7.41 12.91
C ALA A 26 6.53 -8.51 13.99
N THR A 27 7.29 -9.59 13.78
CA THR A 27 7.36 -10.71 14.73
C THR A 27 8.04 -10.29 16.04
N ASP A 28 9.12 -9.52 15.94
CA ASP A 28 9.87 -9.02 17.08
C ASP A 28 9.03 -8.04 17.91
N SER A 29 8.30 -7.14 17.25
CA SER A 29 7.35 -6.22 17.87
C SER A 29 6.31 -6.99 18.69
N VAL A 30 5.61 -7.94 18.07
CA VAL A 30 4.60 -8.75 18.77
C VAL A 30 5.17 -9.52 19.98
N ARG A 31 6.42 -10.00 19.87
CA ARG A 31 7.12 -10.68 20.97
C ARG A 31 7.52 -9.72 22.10
N GLU A 32 7.93 -8.50 21.79
CA GLU A 32 8.34 -7.50 22.79
C GLU A 32 7.21 -7.13 23.75
N TYR A 33 5.97 -7.06 23.23
CA TYR A 33 4.77 -6.79 24.04
C TYR A 33 4.11 -8.06 24.61
N ASP A 34 4.73 -9.25 24.46
CA ASP A 34 4.19 -10.55 24.88
C ASP A 34 2.76 -10.83 24.36
N ILE A 35 2.46 -10.37 23.14
CA ILE A 35 1.14 -10.50 22.52
C ILE A 35 1.12 -11.76 21.63
N SER A 36 0.01 -12.50 21.66
CA SER A 36 -0.20 -13.60 20.72
C SER A 36 -0.82 -13.09 19.41
N PRO A 37 -0.26 -13.42 18.23
CA PRO A 37 -0.81 -13.04 16.93
C PRO A 37 -2.27 -13.48 16.70
N THR A 38 -2.68 -14.60 17.28
CA THR A 38 -3.97 -15.25 17.03
C THR A 38 -5.03 -14.99 18.09
N ALA A 39 -4.61 -14.54 19.28
CA ALA A 39 -5.50 -14.26 20.40
C ALA A 39 -4.85 -13.17 21.27
N PRO A 40 -4.83 -11.92 20.80
CA PRO A 40 -4.11 -10.85 21.47
C PRO A 40 -4.80 -10.52 22.81
N ARG A 41 -4.08 -10.76 23.91
CA ARG A 41 -4.53 -10.38 25.26
C ARG A 41 -4.08 -8.96 25.55
N LEU A 42 -4.80 -7.99 25.03
CA LEU A 42 -4.42 -6.57 25.11
C LEU A 42 -4.68 -5.95 26.49
N GLU A 43 -5.41 -6.65 27.37
CA GLU A 43 -5.74 -6.17 28.72
C GLU A 43 -4.51 -6.01 29.61
N VAL A 44 -3.40 -6.68 29.28
CA VAL A 44 -2.13 -6.59 30.03
C VAL A 44 -1.37 -5.29 29.74
N LEU A 45 -1.66 -4.64 28.61
CA LEU A 45 -1.03 -3.38 28.22
C LEU A 45 -1.78 -2.21 28.85
N ASN A 46 -1.04 -1.24 29.40
CA ASN A 46 -1.61 0.05 29.79
C ASN A 46 -1.90 0.92 28.56
N ASP A 47 -2.54 2.07 28.77
CA ASP A 47 -3.04 2.92 27.68
C ASP A 47 -1.92 3.51 26.81
N ASP A 48 -0.80 3.92 27.41
CA ASP A 48 0.36 4.41 26.66
C ASP A 48 1.05 3.29 25.85
N ALA A 49 1.15 2.08 26.42
CA ALA A 49 1.79 0.94 25.77
C ALA A 49 0.96 0.42 24.60
N ILE A 50 -0.38 0.37 24.73
CA ILE A 50 -1.24 -0.04 23.63
C ILE A 50 -1.27 0.99 22.50
N GLU A 51 -1.17 2.29 22.82
CA GLU A 51 -1.02 3.35 21.80
C GLU A 51 0.32 3.27 21.06
N THR A 52 1.41 3.08 21.80
CA THR A 52 2.76 2.92 21.21
C THR A 52 2.80 1.70 20.29
N PHE A 53 2.28 0.56 20.76
CA PHE A 53 2.20 -0.67 19.98
C PHE A 53 1.34 -0.49 18.72
N ARG A 54 0.21 0.23 18.82
CA ARG A 54 -0.64 0.54 17.67
C ARG A 54 0.11 1.32 16.59
N LEU A 55 0.86 2.35 16.99
CA LEU A 55 1.63 3.19 16.08
C LEU A 55 2.75 2.39 15.39
N GLU A 56 3.44 1.55 16.16
CA GLU A 56 4.48 0.66 15.66
C GLU A 56 3.93 -0.32 14.62
N LEU A 57 2.86 -1.06 14.94
CA LEU A 57 2.22 -1.99 14.01
C LEU A 57 1.68 -1.30 12.76
N THR A 58 1.13 -0.09 12.89
CA THR A 58 0.64 0.71 11.75
C THR A 58 1.80 1.07 10.80
N THR A 59 2.94 1.47 11.37
CA THR A 59 4.16 1.81 10.61
C THR A 59 4.73 0.59 9.89
N ILE A 60 4.86 -0.53 10.61
CA ILE A 60 5.33 -1.81 10.07
C ILE A 60 4.43 -2.27 8.92
N ARG A 61 3.09 -2.24 9.11
CA ARG A 61 2.11 -2.61 8.07
C ARG A 61 2.25 -1.74 6.83
N SER A 62 2.36 -0.42 6.99
CA SER A 62 2.54 0.52 5.88
C SER A 62 3.79 0.20 5.07
N ASN A 63 4.92 0.00 5.75
CA ASN A 63 6.19 -0.37 5.12
C ASN A 63 6.14 -1.73 4.43
N LEU A 64 5.48 -2.72 5.04
CA LEU A 64 5.31 -4.05 4.45
C LEU A 64 4.48 -3.97 3.18
N LEU A 65 3.37 -3.22 3.20
CA LEU A 65 2.49 -3.03 2.04
C LEU A 65 3.23 -2.32 0.89
N LYS A 66 4.02 -1.28 1.19
CA LYS A 66 4.85 -0.59 0.20
C LYS A 66 5.85 -1.55 -0.47
N ALA A 67 6.57 -2.35 0.32
CA ALA A 67 7.52 -3.34 -0.20
C ALA A 67 6.83 -4.44 -1.03
N TYR A 68 5.69 -4.95 -0.54
CA TYR A 68 4.87 -5.97 -1.20
C TYR A 68 4.37 -5.50 -2.56
N ALA A 69 3.82 -4.28 -2.64
CA ALA A 69 3.34 -3.72 -3.90
C ALA A 69 4.47 -3.57 -4.93
N LYS A 70 5.67 -3.16 -4.49
CA LYS A 70 6.83 -3.00 -5.37
C LYS A 70 7.31 -4.35 -5.93
N ILE A 71 7.45 -5.38 -5.10
CA ILE A 71 7.93 -6.69 -5.58
C ILE A 71 6.90 -7.40 -6.45
N THR A 72 5.60 -7.26 -6.16
CA THR A 72 4.52 -7.85 -6.98
C THR A 72 4.50 -7.22 -8.37
N LYS A 73 4.68 -5.90 -8.47
CA LYS A 73 4.82 -5.23 -9.77
C LYS A 73 6.03 -5.74 -10.56
N LEU A 74 7.17 -5.92 -9.90
CA LEU A 74 8.39 -6.44 -10.55
C LEU A 74 8.21 -7.90 -11.01
N ASP A 75 7.48 -8.70 -10.24
CA ASP A 75 7.10 -10.06 -10.60
C ASP A 75 6.23 -10.08 -11.87
N GLU A 76 5.19 -9.25 -11.93
CA GLU A 76 4.34 -9.08 -13.12
C GLU A 76 5.15 -8.64 -14.36
N GLU A 77 6.05 -7.66 -14.18
CA GLU A 77 6.95 -7.20 -15.24
C GLU A 77 7.87 -8.32 -15.74
N TRP A 78 8.44 -9.12 -14.83
CA TRP A 78 9.31 -10.23 -15.22
C TRP A 78 8.54 -11.38 -15.86
N ASN A 79 7.35 -11.70 -15.35
CA ASN A 79 6.44 -12.68 -15.96
C ASN A 79 6.05 -12.28 -17.38
N THR A 80 5.76 -11.00 -17.61
CA THR A 80 5.51 -10.48 -18.96
C THR A 80 6.72 -10.67 -19.88
N LEU A 81 7.94 -10.40 -19.39
CA LEU A 81 9.17 -10.63 -20.15
C LEU A 81 9.38 -12.11 -20.47
N GLN A 82 9.06 -13.03 -19.56
CA GLN A 82 9.18 -14.47 -19.77
C GLN A 82 8.20 -15.01 -20.83
N GLN A 83 7.03 -14.38 -21.00
CA GLN A 83 6.09 -14.74 -22.07
C GLN A 83 6.61 -14.31 -23.46
N VAL A 84 7.34 -13.19 -23.52
CA VAL A 84 7.89 -12.66 -24.77
C VAL A 84 9.24 -13.29 -25.11
N ASN A 85 10.03 -13.66 -24.10
CA ASN A 85 11.35 -14.26 -24.28
C ASN A 85 11.51 -15.56 -23.45
N PRO A 86 11.47 -16.75 -24.08
CA PRO A 86 11.58 -18.02 -23.37
C PRO A 86 12.95 -18.24 -22.69
N GLU A 87 14.01 -17.56 -23.13
CA GLU A 87 15.32 -17.63 -22.46
C GLU A 87 15.25 -17.09 -21.01
N GLU A 88 14.33 -16.16 -20.73
CA GLU A 88 14.15 -15.63 -19.37
C GLU A 88 13.63 -16.70 -18.39
N GLN A 89 12.98 -17.76 -18.86
CA GLN A 89 12.58 -18.88 -18.00
C GLN A 89 13.80 -19.61 -17.45
N GLN A 90 14.85 -19.77 -18.28
CA GLN A 90 16.13 -20.34 -17.83
C GLN A 90 16.82 -19.40 -16.84
N VAL A 91 16.77 -18.08 -17.09
CA VAL A 91 17.30 -17.06 -16.17
C VAL A 91 16.57 -17.07 -14.83
N LEU A 92 15.24 -17.24 -14.82
CA LEU A 92 14.46 -17.39 -13.58
C LEU A 92 14.88 -18.65 -12.83
N ALA A 93 14.99 -19.80 -13.51
CA ALA A 93 15.42 -21.04 -12.88
C ALA A 93 16.82 -20.92 -12.24
N GLU A 94 17.76 -20.26 -12.93
CA GLU A 94 19.09 -19.96 -12.38
C GLU A 94 19.03 -18.99 -11.19
N TYR A 95 18.19 -17.96 -11.28
CA TYR A 95 17.99 -17.00 -10.20
C TYR A 95 17.46 -17.68 -8.94
N ILE A 96 16.39 -18.46 -9.06
CA ILE A 96 15.78 -19.21 -7.95
C ILE A 96 16.78 -20.19 -7.35
N LYS A 97 17.52 -20.93 -8.19
CA LYS A 97 18.56 -21.86 -7.73
C LYS A 97 19.66 -21.15 -6.93
N LYS A 98 20.02 -19.92 -7.30
CA LYS A 98 21.13 -19.17 -6.68
C LYS A 98 20.71 -18.35 -5.46
N TYR A 99 19.52 -17.77 -5.48
CA TYR A 99 19.07 -16.78 -4.49
C TYR A 99 17.84 -17.23 -3.69
N GLY A 100 17.34 -18.43 -3.96
CA GLY A 100 16.10 -18.97 -3.42
C GLY A 100 14.87 -18.36 -4.08
N ASP A 101 13.75 -19.07 -3.98
CA ASP A 101 12.48 -18.56 -4.49
C ASP A 101 12.06 -17.31 -3.71
N TYR A 102 11.67 -16.26 -4.43
CA TYR A 102 11.19 -15.02 -3.83
C TYR A 102 9.67 -15.03 -3.66
N HIS A 103 8.95 -15.91 -4.39
CA HIS A 103 7.50 -16.06 -4.25
C HIS A 103 7.13 -16.53 -2.84
N ASP A 104 7.98 -17.33 -2.19
CA ASP A 104 7.84 -17.69 -0.78
C ASP A 104 7.80 -16.45 0.12
N SER A 105 8.68 -15.47 -0.13
CA SER A 105 8.73 -14.23 0.64
C SER A 105 7.52 -13.33 0.38
N ILE A 106 6.96 -13.36 -0.84
CA ILE A 106 5.70 -12.67 -1.16
C ILE A 106 4.55 -13.32 -0.39
N ALA A 107 4.45 -14.66 -0.42
CA ALA A 107 3.42 -15.40 0.29
C ALA A 107 3.48 -15.19 1.81
N ASP A 108 4.69 -15.16 2.38
CA ASP A 108 4.88 -14.88 3.81
C ASP A 108 4.53 -13.44 4.17
N ALA A 109 4.81 -12.47 3.30
CA ALA A 109 4.38 -11.08 3.49
C ALA A 109 2.86 -10.95 3.52
N VAL A 110 2.12 -11.69 2.68
CA VAL A 110 0.64 -11.70 2.70
C VAL A 110 0.13 -12.24 4.04
N LYS A 111 0.64 -13.39 4.50
CA LYS A 111 0.25 -13.96 5.80
C LYS A 111 0.53 -12.98 6.95
N GLN A 112 1.68 -12.30 6.89
CA GLN A 112 2.05 -11.33 7.92
C GLN A 112 1.15 -10.09 7.90
N LEU A 113 0.73 -9.61 6.71
CA LEU A 113 -0.26 -8.53 6.59
C LEU A 113 -1.60 -8.93 7.21
N GLU A 114 -2.07 -10.16 6.97
CA GLU A 114 -3.31 -10.67 7.57
C GLU A 114 -3.23 -10.69 9.11
N VAL A 115 -2.10 -11.12 9.66
CA VAL A 115 -1.84 -11.08 11.11
C VAL A 115 -1.88 -9.65 11.65
N LEU A 116 -1.19 -8.72 10.98
CA LEU A 116 -1.16 -7.31 11.38
C LEU A 116 -2.57 -6.69 11.35
N ASP A 117 -3.38 -7.03 10.36
CA ASP A 117 -4.75 -6.55 10.23
C ASP A 117 -5.64 -7.05 11.37
N VAL A 118 -5.51 -8.33 11.76
CA VAL A 118 -6.23 -8.89 12.91
C VAL A 118 -5.81 -8.21 14.21
N LEU A 119 -4.50 -7.98 14.40
CA LEU A 119 -3.98 -7.30 15.59
C LEU A 119 -4.46 -5.85 15.68
N LEU A 120 -4.35 -5.08 14.59
CA LEU A 120 -4.82 -3.69 14.55
C LEU A 120 -6.32 -3.58 14.81
N ASN A 121 -7.13 -4.48 14.23
CA ASN A 121 -8.57 -4.52 14.51
C ASN A 121 -8.85 -4.84 15.99
N SER A 122 -8.07 -5.72 16.60
CA SER A 122 -8.22 -6.05 18.04
C SER A 122 -7.82 -4.86 18.92
N ILE A 123 -6.78 -4.12 18.53
CA ILE A 123 -6.37 -2.89 19.22
C ILE A 123 -7.45 -1.82 19.10
N ASP A 124 -8.02 -1.60 17.91
CA ASP A 124 -9.09 -0.62 17.73
C ASP A 124 -10.35 -0.98 18.56
N GLN A 125 -10.66 -2.27 18.71
CA GLN A 125 -11.73 -2.73 19.62
C GLN A 125 -11.40 -2.44 21.09
N GLU A 126 -10.14 -2.64 21.50
CA GLU A 126 -9.70 -2.36 22.87
C GLU A 126 -9.69 -0.85 23.18
N PHE A 127 -9.31 -0.01 22.22
CA PHE A 127 -9.45 1.45 22.31
C PHE A 127 -10.91 1.86 22.51
N ALA A 128 -11.83 1.27 21.73
CA ALA A 128 -13.26 1.52 21.86
C ALA A 128 -13.79 1.06 23.23
N ARG A 129 -13.34 -0.09 23.72
CA ARG A 129 -13.71 -0.64 25.04
C ARG A 129 -13.23 0.25 26.19
N ARG A 130 -12.04 0.83 26.07
CA ARG A 130 -11.43 1.71 27.08
C ARG A 130 -11.84 3.18 26.95
N HIS A 131 -12.60 3.54 25.90
CA HIS A 131 -12.91 4.93 25.55
C HIS A 131 -11.67 5.81 25.38
N LEU A 132 -10.58 5.23 24.87
CA LEU A 132 -9.36 5.98 24.61
C LEU A 132 -9.58 6.94 23.43
N PRO A 133 -9.03 8.16 23.49
CA PRO A 133 -8.99 9.01 22.32
C PRO A 133 -8.21 8.27 21.24
N ALA A 134 -8.82 8.03 20.09
CA ALA A 134 -8.03 7.74 18.91
C ALA A 134 -7.22 9.01 18.66
N SER A 135 -5.94 9.02 19.05
CA SER A 135 -5.06 10.12 18.73
C SER A 135 -5.15 10.33 17.23
N SER A 136 -5.73 11.47 16.85
CA SER A 136 -5.66 11.97 15.49
C SER A 136 -4.18 11.93 15.15
N ILE A 137 -3.86 11.06 14.19
CA ILE A 137 -2.59 11.02 13.49
C ILE A 137 -2.25 12.49 13.24
N SER A 138 -1.36 13.04 14.06
CA SER A 138 -0.97 14.43 13.92
C SER A 138 -0.34 14.48 12.55
N SER A 139 -0.95 15.26 11.66
CA SER A 139 -0.54 15.46 10.27
C SER A 139 0.94 15.21 10.15
N GLU A 140 1.31 14.08 9.53
CA GLU A 140 2.69 13.75 9.30
C GLU A 140 3.30 14.96 8.60
N THR A 141 4.15 15.68 9.33
CA THR A 141 5.19 16.51 8.73
C THR A 141 5.91 15.59 7.78
N HIS A 142 5.59 15.74 6.50
CA HIS A 142 6.23 15.08 5.38
C HIS A 142 7.71 15.38 5.45
N THR A 143 8.49 14.55 6.13
CA THR A 143 9.94 14.59 6.04
C THR A 143 10.28 14.01 4.67
N PRO A 144 10.93 14.77 3.77
CA PRO A 144 11.24 14.31 2.41
C PRO A 144 12.21 13.11 2.33
N ASP A 145 12.58 12.52 3.47
CA ASP A 145 13.66 11.54 3.62
C ASP A 145 13.15 10.09 3.46
N GLU A 146 11.93 9.78 3.91
CA GLU A 146 11.41 8.40 3.85
C GLU A 146 11.08 7.94 2.42
N ASP A 147 10.52 8.83 1.59
CA ASP A 147 10.28 8.54 0.18
C ASP A 147 11.58 8.33 -0.61
N GLN A 148 12.70 8.97 -0.21
CA GLN A 148 13.99 8.75 -0.85
C GLN A 148 14.54 7.33 -0.59
N LEU A 149 14.20 6.72 0.55
CA LEU A 149 14.65 5.37 0.89
C LEU A 149 13.97 4.30 0.03
N TRP A 150 12.68 4.50 -0.28
CA TRP A 150 11.90 3.64 -1.18
C TRP A 150 12.17 3.94 -2.67
N ASN A 151 12.61 5.16 -3.00
CA ASN A 151 12.96 5.59 -4.36
C ASN A 151 14.44 5.36 -4.74
N ARG A 152 15.28 4.85 -3.83
CA ARG A 152 16.73 4.58 -4.07
C ARG A 152 17.01 3.56 -5.18
N GLY A 153 15.99 2.90 -5.71
CA GLY A 153 16.07 2.05 -6.91
C GLY A 153 16.24 2.82 -8.23
N THR A 154 16.07 4.15 -8.23
CA THR A 154 16.25 5.01 -9.41
C THR A 154 17.40 5.98 -9.20
N LEU A 155 18.59 5.67 -9.73
CA LEU A 155 19.69 6.63 -9.80
C LEU A 155 19.46 7.61 -10.95
N HIS A 156 19.14 8.85 -10.55
CA HIS A 156 19.43 10.16 -11.15
C HIS A 156 19.56 10.30 -12.68
N THR A 157 18.68 11.13 -13.25
CA THR A 157 19.04 12.13 -14.27
C THR A 157 18.30 13.45 -13.97
N SER A 158 19.10 14.41 -13.49
CA SER A 158 19.05 15.88 -13.64
C SER A 158 17.72 16.68 -13.60
N ALA A 159 17.58 17.49 -12.54
CA ALA A 159 17.40 18.96 -12.50
C ALA A 159 16.07 19.68 -12.91
N ILE A 160 15.41 20.27 -11.86
CA ILE A 160 14.76 21.62 -11.72
C ILE A 160 13.34 21.85 -12.36
N PRO A 161 12.43 22.75 -11.87
CA PRO A 161 12.12 23.31 -10.53
C PRO A 161 10.64 23.11 -10.08
N GLN A 162 10.35 23.50 -8.84
CA GLN A 162 9.02 23.69 -8.24
C GLN A 162 8.19 24.77 -8.98
N THR A 163 6.93 24.47 -9.36
CA THR A 163 5.84 25.46 -9.52
C THR A 163 4.44 24.80 -9.63
N SER A 164 3.53 25.23 -8.74
CA SER A 164 2.09 25.44 -8.98
C SER A 164 1.13 24.22 -9.12
N ASP A 165 0.57 23.79 -7.99
CA ASP A 165 -0.55 22.85 -7.82
C ASP A 165 -1.87 23.20 -8.57
N ALA A 166 -2.01 24.39 -9.15
CA ALA A 166 -3.26 24.79 -9.81
C ALA A 166 -3.34 24.42 -11.31
N SER A 167 -2.22 24.01 -11.92
CA SER A 167 -2.13 23.83 -13.38
C SER A 167 -2.30 22.37 -13.84
N LEU A 168 -2.21 21.40 -12.93
CA LEU A 168 -2.32 19.97 -13.24
C LEU A 168 -3.75 19.48 -13.49
N LEU A 169 -4.76 20.26 -13.07
CA LEU A 169 -6.16 19.93 -13.31
C LEU A 169 -6.51 20.00 -14.82
N ASN A 170 -6.01 21.02 -15.53
CA ASN A 170 -6.43 21.27 -16.92
C ASN A 170 -6.02 20.23 -17.97
N PHE A 171 -4.96 19.46 -17.76
CA PHE A 171 -4.49 18.48 -18.76
C PHE A 171 -5.15 17.09 -18.62
N VAL A 172 -5.64 16.78 -17.43
CA VAL A 172 -6.34 15.53 -17.12
C VAL A 172 -7.86 15.68 -17.30
N ASP A 173 -8.38 16.91 -17.19
CA ASP A 173 -9.81 17.21 -17.04
C ASP A 173 -10.70 16.84 -18.24
N ALA A 174 -10.46 17.31 -19.47
CA ALA A 174 -11.53 17.20 -20.48
C ALA A 174 -11.65 15.82 -21.16
N SER A 175 -10.52 15.16 -21.46
CA SER A 175 -10.53 13.93 -22.28
C SER A 175 -10.85 12.67 -21.46
N ILE A 176 -10.45 12.65 -20.18
CA ILE A 176 -10.74 11.52 -19.28
C ILE A 176 -12.18 11.61 -18.77
N LEU A 177 -12.67 12.80 -18.38
CA LEU A 177 -14.05 12.98 -17.91
C LEU A 177 -15.08 12.85 -19.03
N SER A 178 -14.74 13.19 -20.28
CA SER A 178 -15.70 13.12 -21.40
C SER A 178 -15.84 11.72 -22.01
N LYS A 179 -14.92 10.78 -21.73
CA LYS A 179 -14.93 9.40 -22.25
C LYS A 179 -15.21 8.31 -21.22
N LEU A 180 -15.03 8.57 -19.93
CA LEU A 180 -15.35 7.62 -18.86
C LEU A 180 -16.75 7.90 -18.33
N GLU A 181 -17.70 7.01 -18.57
CA GLU A 181 -18.91 6.95 -17.77
C GLU A 181 -18.53 6.53 -16.35
N LEU A 182 -18.24 7.52 -15.50
CA LEU A 182 -17.91 7.29 -14.11
C LEU A 182 -19.14 6.67 -13.40
N PRO A 183 -18.97 5.50 -12.76
CA PRO A 183 -20.06 4.88 -12.02
C PRO A 183 -20.48 5.79 -10.86
N THR A 184 -21.77 5.83 -10.56
CA THR A 184 -22.30 6.63 -9.46
C THR A 184 -22.62 5.73 -8.27
N PHE A 185 -22.33 6.18 -7.05
CA PHE A 185 -22.62 5.47 -5.81
C PHE A 185 -23.44 6.36 -4.88
N ASP A 186 -24.67 5.95 -4.54
CA ASP A 186 -25.58 6.73 -3.70
C ASP A 186 -25.49 6.40 -2.20
N GLY A 187 -24.80 5.31 -1.86
CA GLY A 187 -24.65 4.80 -0.49
C GLY A 187 -25.34 3.46 -0.23
N ASN A 188 -25.82 2.76 -1.27
CA ASN A 188 -26.36 1.40 -1.12
C ASN A 188 -25.22 0.37 -0.94
N LEU A 189 -25.18 -0.29 0.22
CA LEU A 189 -24.15 -1.29 0.55
C LEU A 189 -24.19 -2.52 -0.37
N LEU A 190 -25.35 -2.86 -0.94
CA LEU A 190 -25.50 -3.99 -1.85
C LEU A 190 -24.81 -3.74 -3.20
N ASP A 191 -24.74 -2.48 -3.63
CA ASP A 191 -24.14 -2.07 -4.90
C ASP A 191 -22.65 -1.69 -4.76
N TYR A 192 -22.13 -1.64 -3.53
CA TYR A 192 -20.74 -1.29 -3.25
C TYR A 192 -19.71 -2.21 -3.92
N PRO A 193 -19.87 -3.55 -3.92
CA PRO A 193 -18.90 -4.45 -4.57
C PRO A 193 -18.79 -4.20 -6.08
N GLU A 194 -19.91 -3.95 -6.74
CA GLU A 194 -19.97 -3.64 -8.17
C GLU A 194 -19.36 -2.26 -8.47
N PHE A 195 -19.71 -1.26 -7.64
CA PHE A 195 -19.12 0.08 -7.71
C PHE A 195 -17.60 0.05 -7.54
N GLN A 196 -17.09 -0.62 -6.51
CA GLN A 196 -15.66 -0.71 -6.20
C GLN A 196 -14.89 -1.40 -7.34
N SER A 197 -15.45 -2.48 -7.90
CA SER A 197 -14.84 -3.19 -9.03
C SER A 197 -14.73 -2.30 -10.28
N ARG A 198 -15.81 -1.57 -10.61
CA ARG A 198 -15.80 -0.63 -11.74
C ARG A 198 -14.86 0.54 -11.51
N PHE A 199 -14.88 1.12 -10.31
CA PHE A 199 -13.99 2.24 -9.94
C PHE A 199 -12.52 1.81 -9.96
N ALA A 200 -12.18 0.65 -9.39
CA ALA A 200 -10.81 0.11 -9.41
C ALA A 200 -10.34 -0.20 -10.84
N THR A 201 -11.22 -0.67 -11.71
CA THR A 201 -10.88 -0.93 -13.12
C THR A 201 -10.65 0.37 -13.89
N LEU A 202 -11.43 1.43 -13.64
CA LEU A 202 -11.33 2.73 -14.33
C LEU A 202 -10.17 3.60 -13.79
N VAL A 203 -9.96 3.58 -12.48
CA VAL A 203 -9.05 4.48 -11.75
C VAL A 203 -7.81 3.74 -11.26
N GLY A 204 -7.96 2.53 -10.73
CA GLY A 204 -6.86 1.73 -10.17
C GLY A 204 -5.85 1.26 -11.21
N ASN A 205 -6.27 1.06 -12.46
CA ASN A 205 -5.38 0.63 -13.55
C ASN A 205 -4.58 1.79 -14.19
N LYS A 206 -4.78 3.03 -13.74
CA LYS A 206 -4.09 4.21 -14.30
C LYS A 206 -2.99 4.67 -13.35
N LEU A 207 -1.78 4.16 -13.59
CA LEU A 207 -0.52 4.49 -12.90
C LEU A 207 -0.14 5.98 -12.93
N GLN A 208 -0.86 6.82 -13.68
CA GLN A 208 -0.62 8.25 -13.79
C GLN A 208 -1.50 9.10 -12.84
N LEU A 209 -2.42 8.47 -12.10
CA LEU A 209 -3.28 9.18 -11.15
C LEU A 209 -2.67 9.09 -9.76
N ASP A 210 -2.32 10.25 -9.22
CA ASP A 210 -1.90 10.40 -7.83
C ASP A 210 -3.09 10.23 -6.87
N ASP A 211 -2.83 9.89 -5.62
CA ASP A 211 -3.89 9.48 -4.68
C ASP A 211 -4.90 10.60 -4.39
N THR A 212 -4.44 11.86 -4.43
CA THR A 212 -5.29 13.05 -4.37
C THR A 212 -6.29 13.12 -5.53
N THR A 213 -5.86 12.74 -6.73
CA THR A 213 -6.72 12.73 -7.93
C THR A 213 -7.70 11.56 -7.87
N LYS A 214 -7.26 10.38 -7.39
CA LYS A 214 -8.15 9.23 -7.16
C LYS A 214 -9.22 9.57 -6.12
N PHE A 215 -8.87 10.27 -5.05
CA PHE A 215 -9.80 10.72 -4.03
C PHE A 215 -10.80 11.75 -4.58
N SER A 216 -10.34 12.69 -5.41
CA SER A 216 -11.20 13.67 -6.07
C SER A 216 -12.18 13.02 -7.04
N LEU A 217 -11.73 12.03 -7.82
CA LEU A 217 -12.58 11.21 -8.71
C LEU A 217 -13.57 10.35 -7.91
N LEU A 218 -13.12 9.79 -6.79
CA LEU A 218 -13.99 9.04 -5.89
C LEU A 218 -15.13 9.95 -5.39
N LYS A 219 -14.80 11.16 -4.94
CA LYS A 219 -15.79 12.14 -4.47
C LYS A 219 -16.80 12.54 -5.56
N LEU A 220 -16.36 12.65 -6.82
CA LEU A 220 -17.22 12.89 -7.99
C LEU A 220 -18.20 11.74 -8.27
N CYS A 221 -17.81 10.50 -7.94
CA CYS A 221 -18.65 9.32 -8.10
C CYS A 221 -19.71 9.19 -6.99
N LEU A 222 -19.58 9.91 -5.87
CA LEU A 222 -20.54 9.85 -4.76
C LEU A 222 -21.77 10.74 -5.04
N ARG A 223 -22.96 10.23 -4.76
CA ARG A 223 -24.22 10.98 -4.74
C ARG A 223 -25.01 10.68 -3.47
N GLY A 224 -26.07 11.46 -3.24
CA GLY A 224 -27.06 11.16 -2.20
C GLY A 224 -26.44 11.08 -0.79
N LYS A 225 -26.69 9.95 -0.10
CA LYS A 225 -26.25 9.75 1.28
C LYS A 225 -24.73 9.55 1.39
N ALA A 226 -24.11 8.91 0.38
CA ALA A 226 -22.66 8.71 0.35
C ALA A 226 -21.89 10.03 0.22
N LEU A 227 -22.39 10.97 -0.60
CA LEU A 227 -21.80 12.31 -0.71
C LEU A 227 -21.93 13.08 0.61
N HIS A 228 -23.09 12.98 1.28
CA HIS A 228 -23.34 13.64 2.56
C HIS A 228 -22.46 13.11 3.70
N ALA A 229 -22.15 11.80 3.70
CA ALA A 229 -21.23 11.18 4.65
C ALA A 229 -19.79 11.69 4.47
N SER A 230 -19.35 11.95 3.23
CA SER A 230 -18.02 12.50 2.93
C SER A 230 -17.84 13.98 3.32
N SER A 231 -18.93 14.70 3.60
CA SER A 231 -18.93 16.14 3.93
C SER A 231 -19.14 16.44 5.41
N ARG A 232 -19.38 15.43 6.27
CA ARG A 232 -19.70 15.61 7.69
C ARG A 232 -18.51 15.62 8.65
N VAL A 233 -17.28 15.68 8.13
CA VAL A 233 -16.08 15.92 8.93
C VAL A 233 -15.83 17.42 8.97
N TYR A 234 -16.54 18.14 9.87
CA TYR A 234 -16.18 19.40 10.56
C TYR A 234 -17.44 19.86 11.34
N PRO A 235 -17.33 20.00 12.66
CA PRO A 235 -17.11 21.32 13.23
C PRO A 235 -15.71 21.48 13.85
#